data_AF-A0A351Y5S2-F1
#
_entry.id   AF-A0A351Y5S2-F1
#
_cell.length_a   1.000
_cell.length_b   1.000
_cell.length_c   1.000
_cell.angle_alpha   90.00
_cell.angle_beta   90.00
_cell.angle_gamma   90.00
#
_symmetry.space_group_name_H-M   'P 1'
#
loop_
_entity.id
_entity.type
_entity.pdbx_description
1 polymer ?
#
loop_
_entity_poly.entity_id
_entity_poly.type
_entity_poly.pdbx_seq_one_letter_code
_entity_poly.pdbx_strand_id
1 'polypeptide(L)'
;MNNAQVYNASLYGIYLGLGSHHTTVINTQSFNNGIAGIYLYYASNYNVINNTQTYNNGLYGIRFANGSNRNTMNNFQAYNNDI
;
A
#
# COMPACT_ATOMS: atom_id res chain seq x y z
N MET A 1 6.19 -7.47 5.77
CA MET A 1 4.91 -8.21 5.80
C MET A 1 4.91 -9.22 4.66
N ASN A 2 4.54 -10.47 4.91
CA ASN A 2 4.50 -11.54 3.91
C ASN A 2 3.20 -12.33 4.06
N ASN A 3 2.52 -12.62 2.95
CA ASN A 3 1.35 -13.51 2.88
C ASN A 3 0.21 -13.10 3.83
N ALA A 4 -0.22 -11.84 3.71
CA ALA A 4 -1.20 -11.24 4.60
C ALA A 4 -2.43 -10.76 3.83
N GLN A 5 -3.58 -10.73 4.51
CA GLN A 5 -4.80 -10.08 4.04
C GLN A 5 -5.16 -8.96 5.03
N VAL A 6 -5.33 -7.74 4.53
CA VAL A 6 -5.64 -6.56 5.33
C VAL A 6 -6.89 -5.89 4.78
N TYR A 7 -7.93 -5.76 5.59
CA TYR A 7 -9.22 -5.28 5.09
C TYR A 7 -10.08 -4.61 6.16
N ASN A 8 -11.09 -3.88 5.71
CA ASN A 8 -12.05 -3.15 6.55
C ASN A 8 -11.38 -2.15 7.51
N ALA A 9 -10.21 -1.60 7.14
CA ALA A 9 -9.63 -0.49 7.89
C ALA A 9 -10.39 0.80 7.58
N SER A 10 -10.58 1.63 8.61
CA SER A 10 -11.31 2.90 8.47
C SER A 10 -10.66 3.89 7.49
N LEU A 11 -9.34 3.79 7.28
CA LEU A 11 -8.58 4.69 6.40
C LEU A 11 -7.64 3.88 5.49
N TYR A 12 -6.56 3.34 6.06
CA TYR A 12 -5.50 2.69 5.29
C TYR A 12 -5.40 1.24 5.69
N GLY A 13 -5.32 0.32 4.73
CA GLY A 13 -5.01 -1.08 5.03
C GLY A 13 -3.58 -1.20 5.54
N ILE A 14 -2.59 -0.92 4.68
CA ILE A 14 -1.17 -0.96 5.03
C ILE A 14 -0.61 0.46 5.03
N TYR A 15 -0.04 0.89 6.16
CA TYR A 15 0.54 2.21 6.30
C TYR A 15 2.04 2.13 6.55
N LEU A 16 2.84 2.59 5.59
CA LEU A 16 4.29 2.78 5.71
C LEU A 16 4.55 4.28 5.92
N GLY A 17 4.42 4.74 7.16
CA GLY A 17 4.54 6.14 7.51
C GLY A 17 5.88 6.52 8.16
N LEU A 18 6.11 7.82 8.29
CA LEU A 18 7.09 8.42 9.22
C LEU A 18 8.52 7.90 8.99
N GLY A 19 9.00 7.90 7.75
CA GLY A 19 10.34 7.43 7.42
C GLY A 19 10.48 5.91 7.43
N SER A 20 9.42 5.18 7.07
CA SER A 20 9.50 3.74 6.88
C SER A 20 10.41 3.44 5.68
N HIS A 21 11.56 2.82 5.96
CA HIS A 21 12.59 2.53 4.96
C HIS A 21 12.87 1.04 4.83
N HIS A 22 13.24 0.60 3.63
CA HIS A 22 13.69 -0.78 3.36
C HIS A 22 12.68 -1.86 3.83
N THR A 23 11.40 -1.52 3.86
CA THR A 23 10.33 -2.47 4.23
C THR A 23 9.92 -3.26 3.01
N THR A 24 9.63 -4.55 3.20
CA THR A 24 9.08 -5.42 2.16
C THR A 24 7.65 -5.80 2.49
N VAL A 25 6.73 -5.57 1.53
CA VAL A 25 5.36 -6.09 1.50
C VAL A 25 5.29 -7.06 0.34
N ILE A 26 4.98 -8.33 0.61
CA ILE A 26 5.01 -9.38 -0.41
C ILE A 26 3.86 -10.37 -0.24
N ASN A 27 3.29 -10.82 -1.37
CA ASN A 27 2.19 -11.79 -1.39
C ASN A 27 0.97 -11.30 -0.59
N THR A 28 0.65 -10.02 -0.66
CA THR A 28 -0.34 -9.40 0.23
C THR A 28 -1.57 -8.93 -0.53
N GLN A 29 -2.73 -8.99 0.12
CA GLN A 29 -3.97 -8.41 -0.39
C GLN A 29 -4.45 -7.32 0.57
N SER A 30 -4.85 -6.15 0.04
CA SER A 30 -5.39 -5.05 0.83
C SER A 30 -6.67 -4.48 0.23
N PHE A 31 -7.81 -4.64 0.91
CA PHE A 31 -9.11 -4.37 0.29
C PHE A 31 -10.20 -3.85 1.24
N ASN A 32 -11.26 -3.26 0.70
CA ASN A 32 -12.38 -2.71 1.48
C ASN A 32 -11.92 -1.69 2.56
N ASN A 33 -10.88 -0.91 2.30
CA ASN A 33 -10.40 0.12 3.24
C ASN A 33 -10.93 1.51 2.85
N GLY A 34 -11.15 2.37 3.83
CA GLY A 34 -11.85 3.65 3.63
C GLY A 34 -11.16 4.64 2.70
N ILE A 35 -9.82 4.61 2.58
CA ILE A 35 -9.05 5.52 1.72
C ILE A 35 -8.09 4.75 0.82
N ALA A 36 -7.16 3.98 1.37
CA ALA A 36 -6.14 3.33 0.54
C ALA A 36 -5.85 1.90 0.94
N GLY A 37 -5.59 1.04 -0.04
CA GLY A 37 -5.06 -0.29 0.20
C GLY A 37 -3.67 -0.21 0.83
N ILE A 38 -2.78 0.58 0.23
CA ILE A 38 -1.42 0.84 0.73
C ILE A 38 -1.12 2.33 0.70
N TYR A 39 -0.62 2.88 1.81
CA TYR A 39 -0.24 4.29 1.91
C TYR A 39 1.19 4.44 2.42
N LEU A 40 2.06 5.04 1.59
CA LEU A 40 3.43 5.41 1.93
C LEU A 40 3.47 6.91 2.19
N TYR A 41 3.81 7.28 3.42
CA TYR A 41 3.70 8.67 3.88
C TYR A 41 4.96 9.16 4.57
N TYR A 42 5.35 10.39 4.21
CA TYR A 42 6.42 11.16 4.84
C TYR A 42 7.78 10.45 4.79
N ALA A 43 8.51 10.72 3.71
CA ALA A 43 9.85 10.21 3.48
C ALA A 43 9.97 8.68 3.56
N SER A 44 8.93 7.92 3.23
CA SER A 44 9.01 6.45 3.23
C SER A 44 9.67 5.95 1.95
N ASN A 45 10.97 5.70 2.02
CA ASN A 45 11.83 5.45 0.85
C ASN A 45 12.36 4.01 0.78
N TYR A 46 12.69 3.55 -0.42
CA TYR A 46 13.37 2.25 -0.65
C TYR A 46 12.56 1.03 -0.20
N ASN A 47 11.24 1.14 -0.17
CA ASN A 47 10.37 0.00 0.14
C ASN A 47 10.11 -0.83 -1.11
N VAL A 48 9.86 -2.12 -0.90
CA VAL A 48 9.55 -3.09 -1.94
C VAL A 48 8.14 -3.61 -1.73
N ILE A 49 7.30 -3.47 -2.75
CA ILE A 49 5.95 -4.03 -2.80
C ILE A 49 5.91 -5.03 -3.95
N ASN A 50 5.73 -6.31 -3.63
CA ASN A 50 5.82 -7.38 -4.62
C ASN A 50 4.63 -8.32 -4.54
N ASN A 51 4.15 -8.81 -5.68
CA ASN A 51 3.04 -9.76 -5.77
C ASN A 51 1.87 -9.38 -4.85
N THR A 52 1.40 -8.14 -4.99
CA THR A 52 0.45 -7.53 -4.06
C THR A 52 -0.75 -6.98 -4.81
N GLN A 53 -1.94 -7.21 -4.25
CA GLN A 53 -3.21 -6.80 -4.85
C GLN A 53 -3.94 -5.82 -3.93
N THR A 54 -4.50 -4.76 -4.50
CA THR A 54 -5.31 -3.79 -3.77
C THR A 54 -6.63 -3.50 -4.47
N TYR A 55 -7.76 -3.70 -3.81
CA TYR A 55 -9.07 -3.55 -4.46
C TYR A 55 -10.19 -3.11 -3.53
N ASN A 56 -11.25 -2.53 -4.08
CA ASN A 56 -12.41 -2.03 -3.33
C ASN A 56 -12.03 -1.04 -2.22
N ASN A 57 -10.98 -0.24 -2.41
CA ASN A 57 -10.62 0.81 -1.45
C ASN A 57 -11.24 2.15 -1.87
N GLY A 58 -11.64 2.95 -0.88
CA GLY A 58 -12.48 4.13 -1.08
C GLY A 58 -11.84 5.29 -1.81
N LEU A 59 -10.52 5.27 -2.05
CA LEU A 59 -9.87 6.16 -3.01
C LEU A 59 -8.80 5.39 -3.80
N TYR A 60 -7.68 5.05 -3.18
CA TYR A 60 -6.49 4.57 -3.89
C TYR A 60 -6.24 3.07 -3.67
N GLY A 61 -5.78 2.37 -4.70
CA GLY A 61 -5.12 1.07 -4.49
C GLY A 61 -3.82 1.24 -3.70
N ILE A 62 -2.97 2.14 -4.17
CA ILE A 62 -1.74 2.57 -3.49
C ILE A 62 -1.51 4.08 -3.66
N ARG A 63 -0.98 4.74 -2.63
CA ARG A 63 -0.57 6.15 -2.69
C ARG A 63 0.80 6.38 -2.06
N PHE A 64 1.65 7.12 -2.79
CA PHE A 64 2.94 7.65 -2.30
C PHE A 64 2.80 9.14 -2.03
N ALA A 65 3.10 9.60 -0.82
CA ALA A 65 2.94 10.98 -0.41
C ALA A 65 4.13 11.51 0.38
N ASN A 66 4.28 12.84 0.37
CA ASN A 66 5.23 13.63 1.17
C ASN A 66 6.68 13.11 1.08
N GLY A 67 7.22 13.04 -0.15
CA GLY A 67 8.62 12.69 -0.38
C GLY A 67 8.96 11.21 -0.22
N SER A 68 7.97 10.32 -0.33
CA SER A 68 8.16 8.86 -0.34
C SER A 68 8.67 8.39 -1.71
N ASN A 69 9.99 8.34 -1.85
CA ASN A 69 10.74 8.18 -3.10
C ASN A 69 11.45 6.82 -3.20
N ARG A 70 11.85 6.44 -4.42
CA ARG A 70 12.71 5.26 -4.69
C ARG A 70 12.10 3.94 -4.18
N ASN A 71 10.78 3.84 -4.17
CA ASN A 71 10.08 2.61 -3.84
C ASN A 71 9.91 1.76 -5.11
N THR A 72 9.96 0.45 -4.97
CA THR A 72 9.85 -0.51 -6.08
C THR A 72 8.55 -1.28 -5.98
N MET A 73 7.82 -1.36 -7.09
CA MET A 73 6.62 -2.19 -7.22
C MET A 73 6.81 -3.22 -8.32
N ASN A 74 6.61 -4.50 -7.99
CA ASN A 74 6.69 -5.61 -8.94
C ASN A 74 5.43 -6.48 -8.80
N ASN A 75 4.85 -6.92 -9.92
CA ASN A 75 3.64 -7.75 -9.94
C ASN A 75 2.52 -7.19 -9.04
N PHE A 76 2.37 -5.86 -9.07
CA PHE A 76 1.35 -5.15 -8.30
C PHE A 76 0.08 -5.00 -9.14
N GLN A 77 -1.08 -5.25 -8.54
CA GLN A 77 -2.37 -5.09 -9.20
C GLN A 77 -3.27 -4.20 -8.34
N ALA A 78 -3.82 -3.14 -8.94
CA ALA A 78 -4.88 -2.35 -8.35
C ALA A 78 -6.09 -2.35 -9.27
N TYR A 79 -7.26 -2.70 -8.73
CA TYR A 79 -8.53 -2.74 -9.47
C TYR A 79 -9.70 -2.38 -8.56
N ASN A 80 -10.77 -1.82 -9.11
CA ASN A 80 -11.98 -1.41 -8.35
C ASN A 80 -11.67 -0.53 -7.13
N ASN A 81 -10.75 0.41 -7.22
CA ASN A 81 -10.57 1.44 -6.19
C ASN A 81 -11.21 2.74 -6.69
N ASP A 82 -11.78 3.52 -5.79
CA ASP A 82 -12.76 4.55 -6.13
C ASP A 82 -12.19 5.82 -6.79
N ILE A 83 -10.88 5.94 -7.09
CA ILE A 83 -10.26 6.84 -8.10
C ILE A 83 -8.76 6.51 -8.29
#